data_AF-A0A9N9VKV1-F1
#
_entry.id   AF-A0A9N9VKV1-F1
#
_cell.length_a   1.000
_cell.length_b   1.000
_cell.length_c   1.000
_cell.angle_alpha   90.00
_cell.angle_beta   90.00
_cell.angle_gamma   90.00
#
_symmetry.space_group_name_H-M   'P 1'
#
loop_
_entity.id
_entity.type
_entity.pdbx_description
1 polymer ?
#
loop_
_entity_poly.entity_id
_entity_poly.type
_entity_poly.pdbx_seq_one_letter_code
_entity_poly.pdbx_strand_id
1 'polypeptide(L)'
;MRIHTVPANEPGGDTLWASGYEVYERLSTIWQRFAEGLTATHHQPNVLEVVKKHGVELINGELWSPENTGLDFKASHPVVRTNPVTGWKSLYGLGAQVEKGWIDGVTEHESELIKAYFYDIIAKNHDIQVRFRWNAGDVAIWDNRSAFHTPTNDYEGVRQGNRVVSIGEKPYYDPNSVSRREALSALARKRTGSSSK
;
A
#
# COMPACT_ATOMS: atom_id res chain seq x y z
N MET A 1 11.71 8.09 4.88
CA MET A 1 11.83 7.73 6.31
C MET A 1 13.29 7.64 6.66
N ARG A 2 13.72 8.25 7.77
CA ARG A 2 15.09 8.16 8.28
C ARG A 2 15.10 7.56 9.67
N ILE A 3 15.81 6.45 9.87
CA ILE A 3 15.99 5.85 11.19
C ILE A 3 17.20 6.49 11.87
N HIS A 4 17.03 6.98 13.10
CA HIS A 4 18.14 7.57 13.87
C HIS A 4 18.52 6.72 15.07
N THR A 5 17.62 5.88 15.58
CA THR A 5 17.87 4.96 16.68
C THR A 5 17.53 3.55 16.23
N VAL A 6 18.51 2.64 16.27
CA VAL A 6 18.35 1.20 16.04
C VAL A 6 18.53 0.45 17.37
N PRO A 7 17.98 -0.77 17.51
CA PRO A 7 18.20 -1.60 18.70
C PRO A 7 19.70 -1.82 18.95
N ALA A 8 20.16 -1.54 20.17
CA ALA A 8 21.58 -1.45 20.48
C ALA A 8 22.30 -2.81 20.50
N ASN A 9 21.60 -3.87 20.93
CA ASN A 9 22.23 -5.14 21.30
C ASN A 9 21.62 -6.37 20.61
N GLU A 10 20.63 -6.19 19.73
CA GLU A 10 19.95 -7.30 19.06
C GLU A 10 19.69 -7.01 17.58
N PRO A 11 19.80 -8.03 16.69
CA PRO A 11 19.31 -7.93 15.33
C PRO A 11 17.79 -7.81 15.32
N GLY A 12 17.24 -7.08 14.34
CA GLY A 12 15.79 -6.93 14.17
C GLY A 12 15.39 -5.48 13.91
N GLY A 13 14.08 -5.23 13.89
CA GLY A 13 13.53 -3.91 13.59
C GLY A 13 13.61 -3.56 12.10
N ASP A 14 13.67 -4.58 11.26
CA ASP A 14 13.73 -4.42 9.82
C ASP A 14 12.41 -3.84 9.28
N THR A 15 12.41 -3.46 8.02
CA THR A 15 11.17 -3.11 7.33
C THR A 15 11.08 -3.90 6.04
N LEU A 16 9.92 -4.49 5.81
CA LEU A 16 9.61 -5.14 4.55
C LEU A 16 8.79 -4.19 3.69
N TRP A 17 9.06 -4.19 2.38
CA TRP A 17 8.19 -3.61 1.37
C TRP A 17 7.82 -4.68 0.34
N ALA A 18 6.61 -4.61 -0.21
CA ALA A 18 6.18 -5.44 -1.34
C ALA A 18 5.70 -4.56 -2.50
N SER A 19 5.99 -4.97 -3.74
CA SER A 19 5.56 -4.22 -4.93
C SER A 19 4.10 -4.48 -5.28
N GLY A 20 3.24 -3.47 -5.17
CA GLY A 20 1.82 -3.58 -5.57
C GLY A 20 1.61 -3.77 -7.08
N TYR A 21 2.58 -3.36 -7.90
CA TYR A 21 2.61 -3.70 -9.33
C TYR A 21 2.76 -5.20 -9.55
N GLU A 22 3.74 -5.82 -8.88
CA GLU A 22 3.98 -7.25 -9.04
C GLU A 22 2.84 -8.09 -8.42
N VAL A 23 2.21 -7.61 -7.34
CA VAL A 23 1.01 -8.25 -6.80
C VAL A 23 -0.11 -8.30 -7.85
N TYR A 24 -0.40 -7.18 -8.53
CA TYR A 24 -1.41 -7.15 -9.59
C TYR A 24 -1.03 -8.08 -10.77
N GLU A 25 0.25 -8.14 -11.13
CA GLU A 25 0.74 -9.00 -12.22
C GLU A 25 0.75 -10.50 -11.89
N ARG A 26 0.65 -10.89 -10.62
CA ARG A 26 0.47 -12.30 -10.20
C ARG A 26 -0.96 -12.78 -10.35
N LEU A 27 -1.93 -11.87 -10.39
CA LEU A 27 -3.32 -12.22 -10.59
C LEU A 27 -3.48 -12.83 -11.99
N SER A 28 -4.29 -13.89 -12.09
CA SER A 28 -4.75 -14.35 -13.39
C SER A 28 -5.55 -13.25 -14.07
N THR A 29 -5.67 -13.28 -15.39
CA THR A 29 -6.45 -12.27 -16.13
C THR A 29 -7.93 -12.20 -15.69
N ILE A 30 -8.48 -13.30 -15.18
CA ILE A 30 -9.84 -13.33 -14.58
C ILE A 30 -9.85 -12.53 -13.27
N TRP A 31 -8.89 -12.77 -12.39
CA TRP A 31 -8.75 -12.06 -11.12
C TRP A 31 -8.38 -10.59 -11.31
N GLN A 32 -7.61 -10.25 -12.34
CA GLN A 32 -7.34 -8.86 -12.70
C GLN A 32 -8.63 -8.12 -13.04
N ARG A 33 -9.44 -8.65 -13.97
CA ARG A 33 -10.73 -8.05 -14.34
C ARG A 33 -11.69 -7.95 -13.16
N PHE A 34 -11.71 -8.97 -12.30
CA PHE A 34 -12.51 -8.95 -11.08
C PHE A 34 -12.04 -7.82 -10.14
N ALA A 35 -10.75 -7.78 -9.82
CA ALA A 35 -10.16 -6.78 -8.92
C ALA A 35 -10.28 -5.34 -9.44
N GLU A 36 -10.22 -5.14 -10.77
CA GLU A 36 -10.43 -3.84 -11.43
C GLU A 36 -11.83 -3.27 -11.22
N GLY A 37 -12.83 -4.13 -10.97
CA GLY A 37 -14.20 -3.72 -10.66
C GLY A 37 -14.47 -3.51 -9.17
N LEU A 38 -13.53 -3.85 -8.29
CA LEU A 38 -13.73 -3.78 -6.84
C LEU A 38 -13.36 -2.41 -6.28
N THR A 39 -14.16 -2.00 -5.29
CA THR A 39 -13.82 -0.93 -4.35
C THR A 39 -13.76 -1.52 -2.94
N ALA A 40 -12.95 -0.92 -2.08
CA ALA A 40 -12.81 -1.33 -0.69
C ALA A 40 -12.92 -0.10 0.20
N THR A 41 -13.72 -0.23 1.26
CA THR A 41 -13.77 0.74 2.33
C THR A 41 -12.59 0.51 3.27
N HIS A 42 -11.69 1.49 3.34
CA HIS A 42 -10.65 1.59 4.35
C HIS A 42 -11.24 2.19 5.61
N HIS A 43 -10.99 1.58 6.76
CA HIS A 43 -11.54 2.02 8.04
C HIS A 43 -10.45 1.95 9.13
N GLN A 44 -10.27 3.04 9.88
CA GLN A 44 -9.29 3.10 10.96
C GLN A 44 -9.95 3.45 12.31
N PRO A 45 -10.66 2.50 12.96
CA PRO A 45 -11.35 2.75 14.22
C PRO A 45 -10.39 3.06 15.38
N ASN A 46 -9.15 2.55 15.30
CA ASN A 46 -8.16 2.68 16.37
C ASN A 46 -7.76 4.14 16.67
N VAL A 47 -7.99 5.09 15.75
CA VAL A 47 -7.70 6.51 16.02
C VAL A 47 -8.52 7.00 17.21
N LEU A 48 -9.80 6.61 17.27
CA LEU A 48 -10.70 6.99 18.35
C LEU A 48 -10.27 6.38 19.70
N GLU A 49 -9.75 5.14 19.67
CA GLU A 49 -9.24 4.47 20.86
C GLU A 49 -7.98 5.15 21.41
N VAL A 50 -7.04 5.48 20.52
CA VAL A 50 -5.79 6.19 20.87
C VAL A 50 -6.11 7.56 21.47
N VAL A 51 -7.07 8.27 20.90
CA VAL A 51 -7.55 9.58 21.38
C VAL A 51 -8.12 9.49 22.78
N LYS A 52 -9.01 8.52 23.03
CA LYS A 52 -9.56 8.27 24.38
C LYS A 52 -8.46 7.92 25.38
N LYS A 53 -7.51 7.07 24.97
CA LYS A 53 -6.43 6.59 25.85
C LYS A 53 -5.44 7.69 26.23
N HIS A 54 -5.14 8.60 25.31
CA HIS A 54 -4.11 9.63 25.52
C HIS A 54 -4.68 11.02 25.80
N GLY A 55 -6.01 11.17 25.87
CA GLY A 55 -6.66 12.45 26.17
C GLY A 55 -6.38 13.54 25.13
N VAL A 56 -6.16 13.15 23.87
CA VAL A 56 -5.81 14.07 22.78
C VAL A 56 -7.09 14.58 22.13
N GLU A 57 -7.28 15.89 22.03
CA GLU A 57 -8.39 16.44 21.25
C GLU A 57 -8.16 16.22 19.75
N LEU A 58 -9.13 15.60 19.09
CA LEU A 58 -9.13 15.51 17.63
C LEU A 58 -9.56 16.85 17.04
N ILE A 59 -8.88 17.25 15.98
CA ILE A 59 -9.32 18.38 15.16
C ILE A 59 -10.65 17.98 14.52
N ASN A 60 -11.75 18.56 15.01
CA ASN A 60 -13.08 18.38 14.46
C ASN A 60 -13.27 19.37 13.30
N GLY A 61 -12.66 19.07 12.16
CA GLY A 61 -12.64 19.94 10.97
C GLY A 61 -12.00 19.24 9.76
N GLU A 62 -11.75 19.99 8.68
CA GLU A 62 -11.07 19.46 7.50
C GLU A 62 -9.64 19.05 7.83
N LEU A 63 -9.34 17.76 7.71
CA LEU A 63 -8.01 17.21 7.94
C LEU A 63 -7.26 17.09 6.61
N TRP A 64 -6.63 18.18 6.18
CA TRP A 64 -5.75 18.27 4.99
C TRP A 64 -6.45 18.00 3.63
N SER A 65 -7.71 17.56 3.63
CA SER A 65 -8.57 17.35 2.48
C SER A 65 -10.01 17.73 2.84
N PRO A 66 -10.75 18.41 1.95
CA PRO A 66 -12.18 18.67 2.12
C PRO A 66 -13.03 17.40 2.23
N GLU A 67 -12.54 16.27 1.73
CA GLU A 67 -13.23 14.97 1.83
C GLU A 67 -12.90 14.23 3.14
N ASN A 68 -11.90 14.68 3.89
CA ASN A 68 -11.48 14.07 5.15
C ASN A 68 -12.06 14.86 6.34
N THR A 69 -13.38 14.75 6.48
CA THR A 69 -14.18 15.45 7.50
C THR A 69 -14.76 14.47 8.51
N GLY A 70 -14.81 14.88 9.78
CA GLY A 70 -15.39 14.08 10.85
C GLY A 70 -14.41 13.05 11.42
N LEU A 71 -14.94 12.12 12.23
CA LEU A 71 -14.15 11.24 13.10
C LEU A 71 -14.31 9.74 12.79
N ASP A 72 -15.01 9.39 11.70
CA ASP A 72 -15.26 7.99 11.33
C ASP A 72 -14.05 7.34 10.62
N PHE A 73 -13.14 8.16 10.08
CA PHE A 73 -11.90 7.72 9.40
C PHE A 73 -12.14 6.58 8.40
N LYS A 74 -13.18 6.75 7.56
CA LYS A 74 -13.54 5.84 6.47
C LYS A 74 -13.35 6.50 5.12
N ALA A 75 -12.85 5.73 4.15
CA ALA A 75 -12.78 6.14 2.76
C ALA A 75 -12.86 4.90 1.85
N SER A 76 -13.70 4.96 0.82
CA SER A 76 -13.76 3.91 -0.21
C SER A 76 -12.85 4.25 -1.39
N HIS A 77 -12.06 3.27 -1.81
CA HIS A 77 -11.06 3.40 -2.87
C HIS A 77 -11.07 2.18 -3.78
N PRO A 78 -10.65 2.31 -5.06
CA PRO A 78 -10.52 1.17 -5.94
C PRO A 78 -9.42 0.21 -5.45
N VAL A 79 -9.69 -1.10 -5.53
CA VAL A 79 -8.74 -2.16 -5.15
C VAL A 79 -7.56 -2.22 -6.13
N VAL A 80 -7.80 -1.93 -7.41
CA VAL A 80 -6.75 -1.69 -8.40
C VAL A 80 -6.75 -0.22 -8.72
N ARG A 81 -5.63 0.45 -8.49
CA ARG A 81 -5.47 1.86 -8.84
C ARG A 81 -4.49 2.05 -9.99
N THR A 82 -4.61 3.19 -10.65
CA THR A 82 -3.61 3.71 -11.58
C THR A 82 -2.63 4.62 -10.84
N ASN A 83 -1.33 4.42 -11.04
CA ASN A 83 -0.33 5.38 -10.60
C ASN A 83 -0.28 6.55 -11.60
N PRO A 84 -0.54 7.81 -11.19
CA PRO A 84 -0.68 8.94 -12.10
C PRO A 84 0.63 9.34 -12.79
N VAL A 85 1.78 8.95 -12.24
CA VAL A 85 3.09 9.28 -12.80
C VAL A 85 3.49 8.25 -13.86
N THR A 86 3.28 6.96 -13.58
CA THR A 86 3.71 5.87 -14.47
C THR A 86 2.63 5.41 -15.43
N GLY A 87 1.36 5.67 -15.13
CA GLY A 87 0.21 5.11 -15.85
C GLY A 87 0.00 3.61 -15.58
N TRP A 88 0.67 3.04 -14.56
CA TRP A 88 0.63 1.60 -14.31
C TRP A 88 -0.42 1.20 -13.28
N LYS A 89 -1.05 0.04 -13.50
CA LYS A 89 -1.96 -0.62 -12.56
C LYS A 89 -1.20 -1.23 -11.38
N SER A 90 -1.67 -0.94 -10.17
CA SER A 90 -1.18 -1.52 -8.91
C SER A 90 -2.36 -1.99 -8.07
N LEU A 91 -2.20 -3.12 -7.37
CA LEU A 91 -3.08 -3.41 -6.24
C LEU A 91 -2.88 -2.31 -5.17
N TYR A 92 -3.97 -1.85 -4.58
CA TYR A 92 -4.01 -0.75 -3.63
C TYR A 92 -5.08 -0.93 -2.57
N GLY A 93 -4.78 -0.42 -1.37
CA GLY A 93 -5.51 -0.85 -0.19
C GLY A 93 -5.25 -2.32 0.08
N LEU A 94 -5.89 -2.91 1.09
CA LEU A 94 -5.67 -4.30 1.55
C LEU A 94 -4.55 -4.49 2.57
N GLY A 95 -4.12 -3.41 3.23
CA GLY A 95 -3.41 -3.47 4.51
C GLY A 95 -4.37 -3.40 5.71
N ALA A 96 -3.83 -3.06 6.89
CA ALA A 96 -4.58 -3.02 8.16
C ALA A 96 -5.89 -2.22 8.13
N GLN A 97 -5.98 -1.15 7.32
CA GLN A 97 -7.20 -0.34 7.22
C GLN A 97 -8.36 -1.10 6.53
N VAL A 98 -8.06 -1.96 5.57
CA VAL A 98 -9.10 -2.77 4.90
C VAL A 98 -9.37 -4.05 5.67
N GLU A 99 -8.42 -4.52 6.48
CA GLU A 99 -8.68 -5.58 7.47
C GLU A 99 -9.83 -5.18 8.42
N LYS A 100 -9.82 -3.93 8.92
CA LYS A 100 -10.91 -3.34 9.72
C LYS A 100 -12.06 -2.75 8.90
N GLY A 101 -11.95 -2.81 7.58
CA GLY A 101 -12.94 -2.42 6.60
C GLY A 101 -13.49 -3.62 5.83
N TRP A 102 -13.93 -3.39 4.59
CA TRP A 102 -14.56 -4.43 3.76
C TRP A 102 -14.44 -4.13 2.27
N ILE A 103 -14.68 -5.15 1.45
CA ILE A 103 -14.88 -4.99 0.00
C ILE A 103 -16.33 -4.55 -0.23
N ASP A 104 -16.52 -3.48 -0.99
CA ASP A 104 -17.84 -2.89 -1.22
C ASP A 104 -18.66 -3.72 -2.23
N GLY A 105 -19.97 -3.80 -2.02
CA GLY A 105 -20.90 -4.46 -2.95
C GLY A 105 -20.87 -6.00 -2.95
N VAL A 106 -20.20 -6.62 -1.98
CA VAL A 106 -20.18 -8.07 -1.78
C VAL A 106 -20.69 -8.44 -0.38
N THR A 107 -20.98 -9.73 -0.17
CA THR A 107 -21.31 -10.23 1.17
C THR A 107 -20.09 -10.18 2.10
N GLU A 108 -20.32 -10.19 3.41
CA GLU A 108 -19.25 -10.22 4.40
C GLU A 108 -18.30 -11.42 4.20
N HIS A 109 -18.86 -12.60 3.90
CA HIS A 109 -18.07 -13.79 3.64
C HIS A 109 -17.18 -13.65 2.40
N GLU A 110 -17.71 -13.11 1.30
CA GLU A 110 -16.94 -12.83 0.09
C GLU A 110 -15.85 -11.79 0.36
N SER A 111 -16.15 -10.73 1.12
CA SER A 111 -15.18 -9.72 1.53
C SER A 111 -13.99 -10.36 2.26
N GLU A 112 -14.23 -11.23 3.24
CA GLU A 112 -13.13 -11.92 3.96
C GLU A 112 -12.31 -12.84 3.04
N LEU A 113 -12.96 -13.61 2.16
CA LEU A 113 -12.26 -14.48 1.20
C LEU A 113 -11.38 -13.69 0.24
N ILE A 114 -11.89 -12.58 -0.29
CA ILE A 114 -11.17 -11.70 -1.21
C ILE A 114 -9.99 -11.04 -0.50
N LYS A 115 -10.20 -10.51 0.71
CA LYS A 115 -9.13 -9.91 1.54
C LYS A 115 -8.03 -10.94 1.82
N ALA A 116 -8.38 -12.15 2.23
CA ALA A 116 -7.44 -13.22 2.52
C ALA A 116 -6.60 -13.61 1.29
N TYR A 117 -7.25 -13.73 0.12
CA TYR A 117 -6.56 -14.06 -1.13
C TYR A 117 -5.50 -13.02 -1.50
N PHE A 118 -5.84 -11.73 -1.46
CA PHE A 118 -4.86 -10.68 -1.76
C PHE A 118 -3.75 -10.57 -0.72
N TYR A 119 -4.10 -10.72 0.57
CA TYR A 119 -3.11 -10.72 1.64
C TYR A 119 -2.10 -11.86 1.47
N ASP A 120 -2.56 -13.06 1.10
CA ASP A 120 -1.68 -14.20 0.81
C ASP A 120 -0.69 -13.90 -0.31
N ILE A 121 -1.13 -13.21 -1.38
CA ILE A 121 -0.22 -12.81 -2.45
C ILE A 121 0.85 -11.85 -1.93
N ILE A 122 0.45 -10.87 -1.10
CA ILE A 122 1.40 -9.91 -0.52
C ILE A 122 2.39 -10.61 0.42
N ALA A 123 1.91 -11.45 1.33
CA ALA A 123 2.72 -11.98 2.44
C ALA A 123 3.54 -13.22 2.08
N LYS A 124 3.00 -14.13 1.24
CA LYS A 124 3.61 -15.44 0.96
C LYS A 124 4.55 -15.45 -0.26
N ASN A 125 4.73 -14.31 -0.93
CA ASN A 125 5.60 -14.22 -2.10
C ASN A 125 6.84 -13.40 -1.76
N HIS A 126 7.95 -14.09 -1.48
CA HIS A 126 9.17 -13.44 -1.01
C HIS A 126 9.91 -12.67 -2.12
N ASP A 127 9.72 -13.04 -3.38
CA ASP A 127 10.38 -12.46 -4.55
C ASP A 127 9.78 -11.12 -4.99
N ILE A 128 8.60 -10.74 -4.45
CA ILE A 128 8.03 -9.39 -4.63
C ILE A 128 8.42 -8.43 -3.51
N GLN A 129 9.14 -8.94 -2.50
CA GLN A 129 9.46 -8.23 -1.28
C GLN A 129 10.93 -7.84 -1.23
N VAL A 130 11.21 -6.74 -0.54
CA VAL A 130 12.53 -6.40 -0.03
C VAL A 130 12.46 -6.25 1.48
N ARG A 131 13.35 -6.93 2.20
CA ARG A 131 13.59 -6.75 3.63
C ARG A 131 14.83 -5.89 3.80
N PHE A 132 14.68 -4.71 4.38
CA PHE A 132 15.79 -3.80 4.65
C PHE A 132 16.13 -3.81 6.14
N ARG A 133 17.38 -4.15 6.44
CA ARG A 133 17.95 -4.01 7.77
C ARG A 133 18.51 -2.60 7.94
N TRP A 134 18.08 -1.93 8.99
CA TRP A 134 18.43 -0.55 9.25
C TRP A 134 19.77 -0.39 9.98
N ASN A 135 20.54 0.60 9.58
CA ASN A 135 21.59 1.22 10.38
C ASN A 135 21.16 2.63 10.81
N ALA A 136 21.82 3.16 11.84
CA ALA A 136 21.59 4.54 12.26
C ALA A 136 21.98 5.51 11.14
N GLY A 137 21.03 6.38 10.76
CA GLY A 137 21.20 7.37 9.70
C GLY A 137 20.66 6.96 8.34
N ASP A 138 20.35 5.68 8.13
CA ASP A 138 19.80 5.16 6.87
C ASP A 138 18.48 5.83 6.50
N VAL A 139 18.26 5.97 5.19
CA VAL A 139 17.08 6.59 4.61
C VAL A 139 16.46 5.68 3.56
N ALA A 140 15.16 5.42 3.68
CA ALA A 140 14.36 4.81 2.63
C ALA A 140 13.32 5.78 2.08
N ILE A 141 13.15 5.73 0.76
CA ILE A 141 12.10 6.43 0.00
C ILE A 141 11.35 5.37 -0.79
N TRP A 142 10.02 5.42 -0.76
CA TRP A 142 9.17 4.50 -1.51
C TRP A 142 7.94 5.22 -2.04
N ASP A 143 7.40 4.74 -3.15
CA ASP A 143 6.12 5.22 -3.68
C ASP A 143 4.97 4.52 -2.94
N ASN A 144 4.31 5.26 -2.04
CA ASN A 144 3.19 4.75 -1.25
C ASN A 144 1.93 4.47 -2.09
N ARG A 145 1.91 4.86 -3.37
CA ARG A 145 0.83 4.52 -4.31
C ARG A 145 0.91 3.08 -4.79
N SER A 146 2.07 2.44 -4.70
CA SER A 146 2.33 1.15 -5.35
C SER A 146 3.21 0.22 -4.51
N ALA A 147 3.32 0.48 -3.21
CA ALA A 147 4.09 -0.33 -2.28
C ALA A 147 3.31 -0.61 -1.00
N PHE A 148 3.35 -1.86 -0.56
CA PHE A 148 2.98 -2.28 0.79
C PHE A 148 4.23 -2.23 1.67
N HIS A 149 4.06 -2.02 2.98
CA HIS A 149 5.17 -2.11 3.91
C HIS A 149 4.71 -2.51 5.32
N THR A 150 5.61 -3.16 6.06
CA THR A 150 5.40 -3.46 7.47
C THR A 150 6.72 -3.39 8.23
N PRO A 151 6.76 -2.73 9.40
CA PRO A 151 7.89 -2.86 10.32
C PRO A 151 7.87 -4.23 10.99
N THR A 152 9.02 -4.89 11.08
CA THR A 152 9.14 -6.15 11.80
C THR A 152 9.34 -5.86 13.29
N ASN A 153 8.47 -6.41 14.13
CA ASN A 153 8.56 -6.30 15.59
C ASN A 153 9.30 -7.52 16.17
N ASP A 154 10.56 -7.69 15.76
CA ASP A 154 11.45 -8.81 16.10
C ASP A 154 12.69 -8.35 16.90
N TYR A 155 12.53 -7.33 17.75
CA TYR A 155 13.62 -6.75 18.53
C TYR A 155 13.14 -6.27 19.91
N GLU A 156 14.06 -6.21 20.86
CA GLU A 156 13.87 -5.56 22.16
C GLU A 156 14.47 -4.14 22.18
N GLY A 157 13.92 -3.28 23.04
CA GLY A 157 14.42 -1.92 23.26
C GLY A 157 13.87 -0.86 22.28
N VAL A 158 14.65 0.20 22.05
CA VAL A 158 14.17 1.42 21.38
C VAL A 158 14.59 1.44 19.91
N ARG A 159 13.59 1.63 19.03
CA ARG A 159 13.77 1.92 17.61
C ARG A 159 12.97 3.16 17.24
N GLN A 160 13.62 4.15 16.66
CA GLN A 160 13.01 5.44 16.36
C GLN A 160 13.50 6.03 15.04
N GLY A 161 12.60 6.72 14.35
CA GLY A 161 12.89 7.41 13.12
C GLY A 161 11.83 8.43 12.76
N ASN A 162 12.19 9.31 11.84
CA ASN A 162 11.30 10.35 11.33
C ASN A 162 10.75 9.95 9.96
N ARG A 163 9.43 10.05 9.81
CA ARG A 163 8.74 9.85 8.54
C ARG A 163 8.17 11.18 8.06
N VAL A 164 8.56 11.57 6.86
CA VAL A 164 7.91 12.65 6.11
C VAL A 164 7.03 11.99 5.06
N VAL A 165 5.80 12.49 4.91
CA VAL A 165 4.83 12.04 3.92
C VAL A 165 4.47 13.21 3.02
N SER A 166 4.44 12.97 1.71
CA SER A 166 3.89 13.92 0.75
C SER A 166 2.38 13.77 0.64
N ILE A 167 1.67 14.87 0.37
CA ILE A 167 0.26 14.81 0.00
C ILE A 167 0.14 14.08 -1.34
N GLY A 168 -0.75 13.08 -1.38
CA GLY A 168 -1.08 12.32 -2.57
C GLY A 168 -2.40 12.75 -3.18
N GLU A 169 -2.63 12.36 -4.43
CA GLU A 169 -3.91 12.47 -5.11
C GLU A 169 -4.94 11.44 -4.61
N LYS A 170 -6.23 11.72 -4.86
CA LYS A 170 -7.29 10.74 -4.64
C LYS A 170 -7.03 9.49 -5.50
N PRO A 171 -7.03 8.28 -4.92
CA PRO A 171 -6.86 7.05 -5.70
C PRO A 171 -7.96 6.91 -6.75
N TYR A 172 -7.57 6.56 -7.98
CA TYR A 172 -8.49 6.32 -9.09
C TYR A 172 -8.03 5.10 -9.90
N TYR A 173 -8.97 4.52 -10.62
CA TYR A 173 -8.73 3.49 -11.62
C TYR A 173 -9.05 4.05 -13.01
N ASP A 174 -8.07 4.01 -13.91
CA ASP A 174 -8.28 4.28 -15.34
C ASP A 174 -8.35 2.95 -16.10
N PRO A 175 -9.48 2.60 -16.74
CA PRO A 175 -9.60 1.36 -17.51
C PRO A 175 -8.62 1.27 -18.69
N ASN A 176 -8.06 2.39 -19.15
CA ASN A 176 -7.07 2.44 -20.23
C ASN A 176 -5.62 2.34 -19.73
N SER A 177 -5.41 2.33 -18.40
CA SER A 177 -4.09 2.10 -17.84
C SER A 177 -3.60 0.68 -18.14
N VAL A 178 -2.29 0.45 -18.01
CA VAL A 178 -1.65 -0.83 -18.36
C VAL A 178 -0.92 -1.40 -17.15
N SER A 179 -0.65 -2.70 -17.14
CA SER A 179 0.31 -3.26 -16.17
C SER A 179 1.73 -2.72 -16.44
N ARG A 180 2.58 -2.75 -15.41
CA ARG A 180 4.00 -2.41 -15.57
C ARG A 180 4.67 -3.31 -16.60
N ARG A 181 4.39 -4.61 -16.59
CA ARG A 181 4.95 -5.61 -17.53
C ARG A 181 4.57 -5.33 -18.97
N GLU A 182 3.32 -4.95 -19.24
CA GLU A 182 2.89 -4.55 -20.57
C GLU A 182 3.63 -3.29 -21.04
N ALA A 183 3.71 -2.27 -20.18
CA ALA A 183 4.41 -1.03 -20.49
C ALA A 183 5.90 -1.26 -20.79
N LEU A 184 6.59 -2.03 -19.94
CA LEU A 184 8.01 -2.35 -20.10
C LEU A 184 8.25 -3.25 -21.33
N SER A 185 7.36 -4.19 -21.62
CA SER A 185 7.44 -5.02 -22.83
C SER A 185 7.28 -4.21 -24.10
N ALA A 186 6.35 -3.24 -24.11
CA ALA A 186 6.15 -2.33 -25.23
C ALA A 186 7.39 -1.44 -25.47
N LEU A 187 8.00 -0.93 -24.40
CA LEU A 187 9.25 -0.16 -24.48
C LEU A 187 10.41 -1.00 -25.00
N ALA A 188 10.56 -2.24 -24.55
CA ALA A 188 11.60 -3.14 -25.04
C ALA A 188 11.47 -3.42 -26.54
N ARG A 189 10.24 -3.70 -27.03
CA ARG A 189 9.98 -3.90 -28.47
C ARG A 189 10.30 -2.67 -29.32
N LYS A 190 9.99 -1.46 -28.82
CA LYS A 190 10.35 -0.21 -29.51
C LYS A 190 11.86 -0.04 -29.63
N ARG A 191 12.63 -0.43 -28.62
CA ARG A 191 14.11 -0.35 -28.63
C ARG A 191 14.72 -1.36 -29.60
N THR A 192 14.18 -2.58 -29.70
CA THR A 192 14.72 -3.59 -30.61
C THR A 192 14.31 -3.39 -32.07
N GLY A 193 13.10 -2.87 -32.34
CA GLY A 193 12.64 -2.54 -33.69
C GLY A 193 13.24 -1.26 -34.29
N SER A 194 13.95 -0.46 -33.48
CA SER A 194 14.63 0.78 -33.92
C SER A 194 16.04 0.55 -34.49
N SER A 195 16.61 -0.65 -34.34
CA SER A 195 18.00 -0.94 -34.77
C SER A 195 18.10 -1.56 -36.16
N SER A 196 17.01 -1.55 -36.93
CA SER A 196 16.96 -2.06 -38.30
C SER A 196 16.45 -0.98 -39.26
N LYS A 197 17.22 0.09 -39.43
CA LYS A 197 17.18 1.00 -40.58
C LYS A 197 18.58 1.55 -40.84
#